data_AF-A0A7V9J5U8-F1
#
_entry.id   AF-A0A7V9J5U8-F1
#
_cell.length_a   1.000
_cell.length_b   1.000
_cell.length_c   1.000
_cell.angle_alpha   90.00
_cell.angle_beta   90.00
_cell.angle_gamma   90.00
#
_symmetry.space_group_name_H-M   'P 1'
#
loop_
_entity.id
_entity.type
_entity.pdbx_description
1 polymer ?
#
loop_
_entity_poly.entity_id
_entity_poly.type
_entity_poly.pdbx_seq_one_letter_code
_entity_poly.pdbx_strand_id
1 'polypeptide(L)'
;DLDWARLSRSHNLQKARFDRYVAPADYDSFEEWRDATQAYQAEVVKHHIETLRRLKYRPTGGFCLFALADGHPGVTWAVLDHERRPKAGYQALVEACRPVIVVAERLPATVAPGQALALDVHVVSDLRTSLDAAVVSARFSWPGGDHRWRWQGDVGADACVRVGTISFVVPTVEATGPLSLDLRLQTGEVEATNHYEADIRLP
;
A
#
# COMPACT_ATOMS: atom_id res chain seq x y z
N ASP A 1 -20.22 -6.37 23.15
CA ASP A 1 -18.79 -6.40 23.49
C ASP A 1 -18.17 -7.77 23.35
N LEU A 2 -16.95 -7.79 22.81
CA LEU A 2 -16.12 -8.99 22.69
C LEU A 2 -15.47 -9.35 24.05
N ASP A 3 -15.33 -10.63 24.34
CA ASP A 3 -14.57 -11.11 25.51
C ASP A 3 -13.06 -11.02 25.25
N TRP A 4 -12.52 -9.81 25.45
CA TRP A 4 -11.12 -9.48 25.22
C TRP A 4 -10.16 -10.37 26.02
N ALA A 5 -10.53 -10.72 27.25
CA ALA A 5 -9.71 -11.52 28.14
C ALA A 5 -9.59 -12.96 27.63
N ARG A 6 -10.70 -13.56 27.18
CA ARG A 6 -10.70 -14.88 26.55
C ARG A 6 -9.95 -14.88 25.22
N LEU A 7 -10.17 -13.89 24.37
CA LEU A 7 -9.47 -13.79 23.08
C LEU A 7 -7.94 -13.64 23.26
N SER A 8 -7.50 -12.89 24.26
CA SER A 8 -6.08 -12.74 24.58
C SER A 8 -5.47 -14.04 25.07
N ARG A 9 -6.17 -14.78 25.94
CA ARG A 9 -5.67 -16.05 26.50
C ARG A 9 -5.67 -17.21 25.50
N SER A 10 -6.65 -17.28 24.61
CA SER A 10 -6.91 -18.49 23.80
C SER A 10 -6.75 -18.29 22.29
N HIS A 11 -6.68 -17.04 21.80
CA HIS A 11 -6.66 -16.73 20.37
C HIS A 11 -5.55 -15.73 20.01
N ASN A 12 -4.50 -15.61 20.83
CA ASN A 12 -3.33 -14.77 20.57
C ASN A 12 -3.61 -13.27 20.37
N LEU A 13 -4.78 -12.78 20.79
CA LEU A 13 -5.15 -11.37 20.63
C LEU A 13 -4.14 -10.48 21.37
N GLN A 14 -3.57 -9.52 20.64
CA GLN A 14 -2.72 -8.45 21.18
C GLN A 14 -3.49 -7.14 21.25
N LYS A 15 -4.39 -6.99 22.23
CA LYS A 15 -5.34 -5.86 22.31
C LYS A 15 -4.68 -4.48 22.25
N ALA A 16 -3.51 -4.31 22.88
CA ALA A 16 -2.76 -3.05 22.85
C ALA A 16 -2.33 -2.61 21.43
N ARG A 17 -2.22 -3.53 20.46
CA ARG A 17 -1.93 -3.18 19.06
C ARG A 17 -3.17 -2.58 18.39
N PHE A 18 -4.34 -3.14 18.64
CA PHE A 18 -5.59 -2.59 18.15
C PHE A 18 -5.86 -1.21 18.73
N ASP A 19 -5.72 -1.04 20.05
CA ASP A 19 -5.94 0.26 20.73
C ASP A 19 -5.05 1.39 20.20
N ARG A 20 -3.89 1.06 19.65
CA ARG A 20 -2.96 2.04 19.09
C ARG A 20 -3.25 2.40 17.64
N TYR A 21 -3.70 1.45 16.82
CA TYR A 21 -3.72 1.61 15.36
C TYR A 21 -5.11 1.56 14.75
N VAL A 22 -6.02 0.79 15.34
CA VAL A 22 -7.38 0.53 14.84
C VAL A 22 -8.28 0.25 16.04
N ALA A 23 -8.56 1.29 16.84
CA ALA A 23 -9.22 1.12 18.13
C ALA A 23 -10.68 0.67 17.92
N PRO A 24 -11.16 -0.38 18.61
CA PRO A 24 -12.54 -0.85 18.41
C PRO A 24 -13.62 0.19 18.72
N ALA A 25 -13.30 1.18 19.56
CA ALA A 25 -14.22 2.24 19.95
C ALA A 25 -14.50 3.25 18.82
N ASP A 26 -13.70 3.23 17.74
CA ASP A 26 -13.85 4.15 16.60
C ASP A 26 -14.84 3.62 15.55
N TYR A 27 -15.48 2.46 15.80
CA TYR A 27 -16.34 1.76 14.84
C TYR A 27 -17.67 1.35 15.47
N ASP A 28 -18.74 1.41 14.69
CA ASP A 28 -20.10 1.16 15.18
C ASP A 28 -20.42 -0.34 15.30
N SER A 29 -19.66 -1.19 14.61
CA SER A 29 -19.88 -2.63 14.56
C SER A 29 -18.59 -3.45 14.55
N PHE A 30 -18.72 -4.74 14.88
CA PHE A 30 -17.61 -5.69 14.78
C PHE A 30 -17.17 -5.88 13.33
N GLU A 31 -18.12 -5.93 12.39
CA GLU A 31 -17.86 -6.12 10.96
C GLU A 31 -17.03 -4.96 10.41
N GLU A 32 -17.41 -3.72 10.74
CA GLU A 32 -16.68 -2.52 10.35
C GLU A 32 -15.28 -2.51 10.97
N TRP A 33 -15.16 -2.79 12.27
CA TRP A 33 -13.86 -2.89 12.93
C TRP A 33 -12.99 -3.99 12.32
N ARG A 34 -13.55 -5.18 12.03
CA ARG A 34 -12.85 -6.28 11.37
C ARG A 34 -12.31 -5.84 10.02
N ASP A 35 -13.13 -5.19 9.20
CA ASP A 35 -12.74 -4.77 7.86
C ASP A 35 -11.64 -3.70 7.95
N ALA A 36 -11.74 -2.75 8.88
CA ALA A 36 -10.69 -1.77 9.15
C ALA A 36 -9.37 -2.40 9.62
N THR A 37 -9.41 -3.41 10.49
CA THR A 37 -8.19 -4.10 10.92
C THR A 37 -7.49 -4.85 9.79
N GLN A 38 -8.27 -5.43 8.86
CA GLN A 38 -7.72 -6.08 7.67
C GLN A 38 -7.19 -5.08 6.65
N ALA A 39 -7.86 -3.94 6.48
CA ALA A 39 -7.36 -2.84 5.64
C ALA A 39 -6.02 -2.30 6.17
N TYR A 40 -5.90 -2.11 7.49
CA TYR A 40 -4.65 -1.72 8.12
C TYR A 40 -3.53 -2.76 7.93
N GLN A 41 -3.85 -4.06 8.08
CA GLN A 41 -2.89 -5.14 7.77
C GLN A 41 -2.42 -5.06 6.31
N ALA A 42 -3.34 -4.87 5.37
CA ALA A 42 -3.05 -4.75 3.95
C ALA A 42 -2.14 -3.55 3.65
N GLU A 43 -2.40 -2.39 4.24
CA GLU A 43 -1.56 -1.20 4.11
C GLU A 43 -0.14 -1.46 4.63
N VAL A 44 0.00 -2.04 5.82
CA VAL A 44 1.32 -2.34 6.42
C VAL A 44 2.09 -3.32 5.56
N VAL A 45 1.45 -4.41 5.09
CA VAL A 45 2.09 -5.41 4.22
C VAL A 45 2.55 -4.77 2.91
N LYS A 46 1.64 -4.08 2.22
CA LYS A 46 1.91 -3.37 0.97
C LYS A 46 3.09 -2.41 1.11
N HIS A 47 2.99 -1.50 2.09
CA HIS A 47 3.97 -0.44 2.29
C HIS A 47 5.40 -0.98 2.49
N HIS A 48 5.56 -1.99 3.35
CA HIS A 48 6.89 -2.52 3.65
C HIS A 48 7.44 -3.35 2.49
N ILE A 49 6.61 -4.15 1.82
CA ILE A 49 7.08 -4.94 0.66
C ILE A 49 7.49 -4.01 -0.48
N GLU A 50 6.67 -3.03 -0.84
CA GLU A 50 7.00 -2.06 -1.89
C GLU A 50 8.28 -1.28 -1.55
N THR A 51 8.44 -0.85 -0.29
CA THR A 51 9.67 -0.17 0.16
C THR A 51 10.89 -1.06 0.03
N LEU A 52 10.81 -2.31 0.49
CA LEU A 52 11.92 -3.27 0.43
C LEU A 52 12.29 -3.62 -1.01
N ARG A 53 11.30 -3.75 -1.90
CA ARG A 53 11.51 -3.96 -3.34
C ARG A 53 12.07 -2.73 -4.05
N ARG A 54 11.74 -1.52 -3.61
CA ARG A 54 12.37 -0.29 -4.13
C ARG A 54 13.84 -0.19 -3.75
N LEU A 55 14.20 -0.71 -2.58
CA LEU A 55 15.60 -0.80 -2.10
C LEU A 55 16.35 -2.03 -2.65
N LYS A 56 15.85 -2.64 -3.74
CA LYS A 56 16.41 -3.85 -4.35
C LYS A 56 17.92 -3.73 -4.58
N TYR A 57 18.63 -4.69 -4.01
CA TYR A 57 20.08 -4.86 -3.98
C TYR A 57 20.87 -3.73 -3.31
N ARG A 58 20.21 -2.70 -2.76
CA ARG A 58 20.85 -1.55 -2.09
C ARG A 58 19.94 -0.96 -0.99
N PRO A 59 19.99 -1.47 0.25
CA PRO A 59 20.76 -2.63 0.74
C PRO A 59 19.98 -3.96 0.71
N THR A 60 18.77 -3.98 0.14
CA THR A 60 17.82 -5.09 0.38
C THR A 60 17.96 -6.21 -0.65
N GLY A 61 18.31 -7.42 -0.20
CA GLY A 61 18.34 -8.62 -1.05
C GLY A 61 17.00 -9.36 -1.18
N GLY A 62 16.01 -9.02 -0.35
CA GLY A 62 14.70 -9.67 -0.31
C GLY A 62 13.98 -9.40 1.02
N PHE A 63 12.85 -10.08 1.24
CA PHE A 63 12.08 -9.99 2.48
C PHE A 63 11.43 -11.34 2.84
N CYS A 64 11.02 -11.48 4.09
CA CYS A 64 10.23 -12.61 4.58
C CYS A 64 9.03 -12.06 5.33
N LEU A 65 7.82 -12.49 4.95
CA LEU A 65 6.58 -12.08 5.62
C LEU A 65 6.38 -12.89 6.89
N PHE A 66 6.10 -12.20 8.00
CA PHE A 66 5.51 -12.80 9.19
C PHE A 66 4.03 -12.36 9.31
N ALA A 67 3.04 -13.23 9.11
CA ALA A 67 3.14 -14.64 8.73
C ALA A 67 2.20 -14.98 7.57
N LEU A 68 2.44 -16.11 6.91
CA LEU A 68 1.62 -16.53 5.77
C LEU A 68 0.26 -17.07 6.21
N ALA A 69 0.22 -18.03 7.14
CA ALA A 69 -1.01 -18.72 7.52
C ALA A 69 -1.07 -19.10 8.99
N ASP A 70 -2.28 -19.14 9.55
CA ASP A 70 -2.53 -19.62 10.90
C ASP A 70 -2.60 -21.15 11.00
N GLY A 71 -2.13 -21.71 12.11
CA GLY A 71 -2.26 -23.14 12.42
C GLY A 71 -3.51 -23.51 13.22
N HIS A 72 -4.21 -22.51 13.78
CA HIS A 72 -5.40 -22.68 14.61
C HIS A 72 -6.24 -21.38 14.57
N PRO A 73 -7.51 -21.38 14.98
CA PRO A 73 -8.30 -20.16 15.07
C PRO A 73 -7.60 -19.12 15.96
N GLY A 74 -7.29 -17.94 15.41
CA GLY A 74 -6.50 -16.93 16.11
C GLY A 74 -6.63 -15.52 15.52
N VAL A 75 -6.37 -14.52 16.35
CA VAL A 75 -6.23 -13.11 15.97
C VAL A 75 -4.74 -12.82 15.86
N THR A 76 -4.17 -13.15 14.70
CA THR A 76 -2.72 -13.09 14.45
C THR A 76 -2.38 -12.18 13.27
N TRP A 77 -1.09 -12.08 12.98
CA TRP A 77 -0.53 -11.38 11.83
C TRP A 77 -0.61 -12.17 10.51
N ALA A 78 -1.15 -13.39 10.52
CA ALA A 78 -1.23 -14.20 9.33
C ALA A 78 -2.14 -13.56 8.27
N VAL A 79 -1.78 -13.65 7.00
CA VAL A 79 -2.61 -13.14 5.88
C VAL A 79 -3.63 -14.17 5.39
N LEU A 80 -3.43 -15.46 5.70
CA LEU A 80 -4.41 -16.53 5.55
C LEU A 80 -4.85 -17.00 6.93
N ASP A 81 -6.15 -17.21 7.13
CA ASP A 81 -6.64 -17.80 8.37
C ASP A 81 -6.33 -19.31 8.47
N HIS A 82 -6.75 -19.93 9.57
CA HIS A 82 -6.53 -21.35 9.85
C HIS A 82 -7.20 -22.31 8.87
N GLU A 83 -8.25 -21.86 8.17
CA GLU A 83 -8.95 -22.58 7.10
C GLU A 83 -8.45 -22.15 5.71
N ARG A 84 -7.37 -21.36 5.65
CA ARG A 84 -6.77 -20.80 4.42
C ARG A 84 -7.67 -19.82 3.68
N ARG A 85 -8.65 -19.22 4.36
CA ARG A 85 -9.40 -18.11 3.79
C ARG A 85 -8.52 -16.86 3.76
N PRO A 86 -8.45 -16.16 2.62
CA PRO A 86 -7.62 -14.97 2.50
C PRO A 86 -8.21 -13.79 3.28
N LYS A 87 -7.33 -13.09 4.02
CA LYS A 87 -7.58 -11.74 4.55
C LYS A 87 -7.18 -10.70 3.50
N ALA A 88 -7.58 -9.44 3.68
CA ALA A 88 -7.18 -8.36 2.77
C ALA A 88 -5.65 -8.25 2.58
N GLY A 89 -4.89 -8.54 3.66
CA GLY A 89 -3.42 -8.59 3.60
C GLY A 89 -2.85 -9.62 2.62
N TYR A 90 -3.57 -10.69 2.30
CA TYR A 90 -3.11 -11.68 1.32
C TYR A 90 -3.16 -11.12 -0.09
N GLN A 91 -4.22 -10.40 -0.44
CA GLN A 91 -4.31 -9.75 -1.75
C GLN A 91 -3.25 -8.66 -1.89
N ALA A 92 -3.02 -7.85 -0.84
CA ALA A 92 -1.94 -6.88 -0.81
C ALA A 92 -0.56 -7.53 -0.99
N LEU A 93 -0.31 -8.68 -0.35
CA LEU A 93 0.90 -9.47 -0.55
C LEU A 93 1.05 -9.93 -2.01
N VAL A 94 0.00 -10.48 -2.62
CA VAL A 94 0.02 -10.95 -4.01
C VAL A 94 0.36 -9.81 -4.97
N GLU A 95 -0.31 -8.66 -4.83
CA GLU A 95 -0.08 -7.51 -5.71
C GLU A 95 1.32 -6.89 -5.50
N ALA A 96 1.77 -6.74 -4.25
CA ALA A 96 3.11 -6.23 -3.97
C ALA A 96 4.24 -7.20 -4.41
N CYS A 97 3.93 -8.48 -4.61
CA CYS A 97 4.85 -9.52 -5.09
C CYS A 97 4.76 -9.79 -6.61
N ARG A 98 3.99 -9.01 -7.38
CA ARG A 98 3.94 -9.18 -8.84
C ARG A 98 5.34 -9.04 -9.46
N PRO A 99 5.65 -9.80 -10.54
CA PRO A 99 6.97 -9.72 -11.18
C PRO A 99 7.36 -8.30 -11.60
N VAL A 100 6.37 -7.49 -12.00
CA VAL A 100 6.55 -6.07 -12.31
C VAL A 100 5.57 -5.26 -11.48
N ILE A 101 6.05 -4.25 -10.78
CA ILE A 101 5.23 -3.29 -10.02
C ILE A 101 5.65 -1.86 -10.34
N VAL A 102 4.69 -0.95 -10.28
CA VAL A 102 4.90 0.51 -10.26
C VAL A 102 4.58 1.00 -8.86
N VAL A 103 5.46 1.79 -8.25
CA VAL A 103 5.33 2.23 -6.85
C VAL A 103 5.71 3.70 -6.70
N ALA A 104 5.08 4.39 -5.77
CA ALA A 104 5.49 5.72 -5.34
C ALA A 104 6.16 5.65 -3.96
N GLU A 105 6.95 6.68 -3.62
CA GLU A 105 7.28 6.95 -2.22
C GLU A 105 6.03 7.20 -1.39
N ARG A 106 6.16 7.00 -0.08
CA ARG A 106 5.04 7.02 0.86
C ARG A 106 4.29 8.35 0.79
N LEU A 107 3.07 8.29 0.27
CA LEU A 107 2.07 9.33 0.45
C LEU A 107 1.68 9.39 1.95
N PRO A 108 1.77 10.54 2.62
CA PRO A 108 1.28 10.67 3.99
C PRO A 108 -0.23 10.40 4.05
N ALA A 109 -0.69 9.64 5.05
CA ALA A 109 -2.13 9.34 5.22
C ALA A 109 -2.99 10.60 5.42
N THR A 110 -2.39 11.70 5.86
CA THR A 110 -3.04 13.01 5.95
C THR A 110 -2.09 14.07 5.43
N VAL A 111 -2.62 15.00 4.64
CA VAL A 111 -1.89 16.14 4.08
C VAL A 111 -2.68 17.42 4.32
N ALA A 112 -1.98 18.54 4.50
CA ALA A 112 -2.61 19.84 4.69
C ALA A 112 -2.81 20.58 3.36
N PRO A 113 -3.87 21.40 3.21
CA PRO A 113 -3.99 22.33 2.09
C PRO A 113 -2.75 23.22 1.96
N GLY A 114 -2.23 23.37 0.73
CA GLY A 114 -1.00 24.10 0.45
C GLY A 114 0.30 23.35 0.74
N GLN A 115 0.24 22.14 1.30
CA GLN A 115 1.43 21.32 1.53
C GLN A 115 2.11 20.94 0.21
N ALA A 116 3.41 21.15 0.10
CA ALA A 116 4.19 20.64 -1.03
C ALA A 116 4.53 19.15 -0.82
N LEU A 117 4.27 18.34 -1.83
CA LEU A 117 4.61 16.94 -1.92
C LEU A 117 5.63 16.74 -3.05
N ALA A 118 6.62 15.89 -2.78
CA ALA A 118 7.56 15.37 -3.75
C ALA A 118 7.62 13.85 -3.56
N LEU A 119 7.06 13.08 -4.49
CA LEU A 119 7.01 11.62 -4.40
C LEU A 119 7.74 11.01 -5.60
N ASP A 120 8.84 10.30 -5.34
CA ASP A 120 9.55 9.59 -6.40
C ASP A 120 8.76 8.33 -6.84
N VAL A 121 8.50 8.20 -8.13
CA VAL A 121 7.86 7.04 -8.74
C VAL A 121 8.92 6.10 -9.30
N HIS A 122 8.75 4.81 -9.05
CA HIS A 122 9.68 3.77 -9.44
C HIS A 122 8.96 2.63 -10.15
N VAL A 123 9.69 1.93 -10.99
CA VAL A 123 9.31 0.62 -11.51
C VAL A 123 10.29 -0.40 -10.97
N VAL A 124 9.75 -1.49 -10.42
CA VAL A 124 10.52 -2.68 -10.04
C VAL A 124 10.14 -3.80 -10.99
N SER A 125 11.13 -4.38 -11.65
CA SER A 125 10.97 -5.55 -12.52
C SER A 125 11.88 -6.67 -12.01
N ASP A 126 11.32 -7.84 -11.73
CA ASP A 126 12.05 -9.08 -11.44
C ASP A 126 12.19 -9.98 -12.68
N LEU A 127 11.79 -9.47 -13.85
CA LEU A 127 11.92 -10.20 -15.11
C LEU A 127 13.39 -10.30 -15.53
N ARG A 128 13.74 -11.38 -16.22
CA ARG A 128 15.10 -11.60 -16.77
C ARG A 128 15.37 -10.84 -18.06
N THR A 129 14.39 -10.12 -18.59
CA THR A 129 14.47 -9.32 -19.81
C THR A 129 14.16 -7.86 -19.49
N SER A 130 14.67 -6.93 -20.31
CA SER A 130 14.30 -5.52 -20.19
C SER A 130 12.83 -5.31 -20.56
N LEU A 131 12.29 -4.23 -20.03
CA LEU A 131 11.04 -3.63 -20.48
C LEU A 131 11.39 -2.40 -21.32
N ASP A 132 11.23 -2.51 -22.62
CA ASP A 132 11.59 -1.44 -23.55
C ASP A 132 10.42 -0.45 -23.67
N ALA A 133 10.75 0.84 -23.80
CA ALA A 133 9.78 1.92 -23.98
C ALA A 133 8.59 1.90 -23.00
N ALA A 134 8.84 1.52 -21.74
CA ALA A 134 7.81 1.46 -20.73
C ALA A 134 7.21 2.84 -20.44
N VAL A 135 5.89 2.90 -20.47
CA VAL A 135 5.13 4.12 -20.20
C VAL A 135 4.58 4.03 -18.79
N VAL A 136 4.92 5.02 -17.96
CA VAL A 136 4.33 5.18 -16.63
C VAL A 136 3.46 6.43 -16.60
N SER A 137 2.23 6.30 -16.12
CA SER A 137 1.35 7.43 -15.82
C SER A 137 0.97 7.46 -14.36
N ALA A 138 0.89 8.66 -13.81
CA ALA A 138 0.36 8.91 -12.47
C ALA A 138 -0.83 9.89 -12.56
N ARG A 139 -1.83 9.71 -11.71
CA ARG A 139 -2.96 10.62 -11.56
C ARG A 139 -3.21 10.88 -10.08
N PHE A 140 -3.09 12.13 -9.67
CA PHE A 140 -3.71 12.58 -8.42
C PHE A 140 -5.14 13.01 -8.71
N SER A 141 -6.09 12.65 -7.84
CA SER A 141 -7.49 13.08 -7.90
C SER A 141 -7.97 13.49 -6.52
N TRP A 142 -8.74 14.57 -6.44
CA TRP A 142 -9.27 15.16 -5.22
C TRP A 142 -10.63 15.83 -5.51
N PRO A 143 -11.40 16.25 -4.50
CA PRO A 143 -12.63 17.01 -4.71
C PRO A 143 -12.37 18.27 -5.57
N GLY A 144 -12.97 18.31 -6.76
CA GLY A 144 -12.86 19.44 -7.68
C GLY A 144 -11.72 19.38 -8.69
N GLY A 145 -10.88 18.33 -8.73
CA GLY A 145 -9.85 18.25 -9.76
C GLY A 145 -9.02 16.98 -9.83
N ASP A 146 -8.20 16.91 -10.88
CA ASP A 146 -7.15 15.92 -11.02
C ASP A 146 -5.92 16.51 -11.71
N HIS A 147 -4.75 15.90 -11.46
CA HIS A 147 -3.51 16.23 -12.16
C HIS A 147 -2.82 14.94 -12.61
N ARG A 148 -2.19 14.98 -13.79
CA ARG A 148 -1.61 13.79 -14.41
C ARG A 148 -0.17 14.02 -14.81
N TRP A 149 0.63 12.98 -14.60
CA TRP A 149 2.00 12.88 -15.07
C TRP A 149 2.14 11.68 -16.01
N ARG A 150 3.13 11.77 -16.90
CA ARG A 150 3.51 10.68 -17.79
C ARG A 150 5.02 10.70 -18.00
N TRP A 151 5.63 9.53 -17.89
CA TRP A 151 7.03 9.28 -18.18
C TRP A 151 7.16 8.10 -19.13
N GLN A 152 8.27 8.06 -19.86
CA GLN A 152 8.61 6.95 -20.73
C GLN A 152 10.11 6.66 -20.66
N GLY A 153 10.47 5.39 -20.66
CA GLY A 153 11.86 4.96 -20.69
C GLY A 153 12.00 3.46 -20.53
N ASP A 154 13.22 2.97 -20.66
CA ASP A 154 13.51 1.55 -20.53
C ASP A 154 13.72 1.17 -19.06
N VAL A 155 13.32 -0.05 -18.70
CA VAL A 155 13.62 -0.67 -17.40
C VAL A 155 14.46 -1.90 -17.65
N GLY A 156 15.67 -1.93 -17.05
CA GLY A 156 16.56 -3.08 -17.19
C GLY A 156 15.96 -4.38 -16.64
N ALA A 157 16.54 -5.51 -17.07
CA ALA A 157 16.25 -6.80 -16.46
C ALA A 157 16.62 -6.79 -14.96
N ASP A 158 15.77 -7.41 -14.14
CA ASP A 158 15.95 -7.55 -12.68
C ASP A 158 16.34 -6.23 -11.97
N ALA A 159 15.68 -5.14 -12.32
CA ALA A 159 16.03 -3.78 -11.91
C ALA A 159 14.94 -3.05 -11.13
N CYS A 160 15.36 -2.08 -10.33
CA CYS A 160 14.51 -1.01 -9.81
C CYS A 160 15.00 0.33 -10.37
N VAL A 161 14.12 1.07 -11.04
CA VAL A 161 14.44 2.35 -11.70
C VAL A 161 13.49 3.42 -11.21
N ARG A 162 14.04 4.58 -10.81
CA ARG A 162 13.23 5.79 -10.60
C ARG A 162 12.84 6.38 -11.95
N VAL A 163 11.55 6.45 -12.24
CA VAL A 163 11.02 6.94 -13.52
C VAL A 163 10.71 8.44 -13.52
N GLY A 164 10.46 9.02 -12.35
CA GLY A 164 10.20 10.46 -12.22
C GLY A 164 9.80 10.84 -10.81
N THR A 165 9.52 12.13 -10.62
CA THR A 165 9.05 12.69 -9.34
C THR A 165 7.71 13.38 -9.59
N ILE A 166 6.73 13.08 -8.74
CA ILE A 166 5.49 13.83 -8.63
C ILE A 166 5.76 15.04 -7.74
N SER A 167 5.83 16.23 -8.34
CA SER A 167 5.86 17.50 -7.62
C SER A 167 4.46 18.10 -7.62
N PHE A 168 3.85 18.19 -6.43
CA PHE A 168 2.45 18.59 -6.30
C PHE A 168 2.26 19.49 -5.07
N VAL A 169 1.46 20.55 -5.20
CA VAL A 169 1.03 21.35 -4.06
C VAL A 169 -0.42 21.03 -3.81
N VAL A 170 -0.73 20.56 -2.59
CA VAL A 170 -2.10 20.20 -2.22
C VAL A 170 -3.01 21.44 -2.38
N PRO A 171 -4.15 21.34 -3.07
CA PRO A 171 -5.00 22.48 -3.35
C PRO A 171 -5.52 23.13 -2.05
N THR A 172 -5.62 24.46 -2.05
CA THR A 172 -5.96 25.26 -0.86
C THR A 172 -7.45 25.53 -0.68
N VAL A 173 -8.26 25.40 -1.74
CA VAL A 173 -9.69 25.76 -1.75
C VAL A 173 -10.51 24.52 -2.11
N GLU A 174 -11.58 24.27 -1.36
CA GLU A 174 -12.60 23.20 -1.61
C GLU A 174 -12.11 21.74 -1.56
N ALA A 175 -10.80 21.49 -1.39
CA ALA A 175 -10.23 20.16 -1.54
C ALA A 175 -10.17 19.31 -0.27
N THR A 176 -10.77 19.73 0.86
CA THR A 176 -10.85 18.83 2.03
C THR A 176 -11.59 17.54 1.67
N GLY A 177 -11.04 16.40 2.06
CA GLY A 177 -11.55 15.08 1.68
C GLY A 177 -10.49 14.21 1.02
N PRO A 178 -10.88 13.18 0.25
CA PRO A 178 -9.96 12.16 -0.23
C PRO A 178 -8.99 12.71 -1.29
N LEU A 179 -7.74 12.30 -1.19
CA LEU A 179 -6.70 12.46 -2.20
C LEU A 179 -6.24 11.07 -2.62
N SER A 180 -6.45 10.73 -3.89
CA SER A 180 -6.09 9.43 -4.46
C SER A 180 -4.96 9.58 -5.47
N LEU A 181 -3.96 8.71 -5.40
CA LEU A 181 -2.88 8.57 -6.37
C LEU A 181 -3.01 7.23 -7.10
N ASP A 182 -3.36 7.26 -8.37
CA ASP A 182 -3.33 6.11 -9.27
C ASP A 182 -2.05 6.09 -10.08
N LEU A 183 -1.39 4.93 -10.13
CA LEU A 183 -0.23 4.65 -10.97
C LEU A 183 -0.57 3.55 -11.97
N ARG A 184 -0.03 3.68 -13.19
CA ARG A 184 -0.11 2.65 -14.24
C ARG A 184 1.19 2.59 -15.01
N LEU A 185 1.67 1.38 -15.26
CA LEU A 185 2.75 1.05 -16.19
C LEU A 185 2.19 0.21 -17.34
N GLN A 186 2.60 0.52 -18.57
CA GLN A 186 2.32 -0.27 -19.77
C GLN A 186 3.60 -0.44 -20.61
N THR A 187 3.88 -1.66 -21.06
CA THR A 187 4.93 -1.99 -22.03
C THR A 187 4.64 -3.34 -22.69
N GLY A 188 4.43 -3.36 -24.00
CA GLY A 188 3.94 -4.57 -24.69
C GLY A 188 2.69 -5.13 -24.00
N GLU A 189 2.77 -6.40 -23.59
CA GLU A 189 1.73 -7.13 -22.84
C GLU A 189 1.82 -6.95 -21.32
N VAL A 190 2.90 -6.33 -20.81
CA VAL A 190 3.08 -6.10 -19.36
C VAL A 190 2.29 -4.86 -18.95
N GLU A 191 1.40 -5.06 -17.99
CA GLU A 191 0.67 -4.01 -17.29
C GLU A 191 0.86 -4.16 -15.79
N ALA A 192 1.03 -3.03 -15.10
CA ALA A 192 1.01 -2.97 -13.64
C ALA A 192 0.29 -1.70 -13.19
N THR A 193 -0.48 -1.79 -12.11
CA THR A 193 -1.18 -0.66 -11.51
C THR A 193 -0.90 -0.58 -10.02
N ASN A 194 -1.05 0.61 -9.46
CA ASN A 194 -0.99 0.81 -8.03
C ASN A 194 -1.85 2.00 -7.60
N HIS A 195 -2.28 2.01 -6.34
CA HIS A 195 -3.19 3.01 -5.80
C HIS A 195 -2.80 3.39 -4.37
N TYR A 196 -2.83 4.68 -4.05
CA TYR A 196 -2.61 5.18 -2.70
C TYR A 196 -3.68 6.21 -2.33
N GLU A 197 -4.02 6.27 -1.05
CA GLU A 197 -5.00 7.22 -0.53
C GLU A 197 -4.39 8.05 0.59
N ALA A 198 -4.90 9.27 0.71
CA ALA A 198 -4.66 10.19 1.80
C ALA A 198 -5.91 11.04 2.02
N ASP A 199 -6.00 11.69 3.17
CA ASP A 199 -7.00 12.73 3.41
C ASP A 199 -6.37 14.12 3.41
N ILE A 200 -6.98 15.04 2.69
CA ILE A 200 -6.72 16.47 2.80
C ILE A 200 -7.51 16.98 4.00
N ARG A 201 -6.81 17.37 5.06
CA ARG A 201 -7.42 17.87 6.31
C ARG A 201 -6.83 19.22 6.69
N LEU A 202 -7.68 20.08 7.26
CA LEU A 202 -7.19 21.29 7.91
C LEU A 202 -6.29 20.90 9.09
N PRO A 203 -5.20 21.66 9.33
CA PRO A 203 -4.30 21.42 10.46
C PRO A 203 -4.98 21.60 11.82
#